data_AF-A0A847UE00-F1
#
_entry.id   AF-A0A847UE00-F1
#
_cell.length_a   1.000
_cell.length_b   1.000
_cell.length_c   1.000
_cell.angle_alpha   90.00
_cell.angle_beta   90.00
_cell.angle_gamma   90.00
#
_symmetry.space_group_name_H-M   'P 1'
#
loop_
_entity.id
_entity.type
_entity.pdbx_description
1 polymer ?
#
loop_
_entity_poly.entity_id
_entity_poly.type
_entity_poly.pdbx_seq_one_letter_code
_entity_poly.pdbx_strand_id
1 'polypeptide(L)' 'MADITTRVVETVAEAADSDGWCSHDQIVALMTQRGVDRMEIRRALQRGVDESRLERDGDRYRRR' A
#
# COMPACT_ATOMS: atom_id res chain seq x y z
N MET A 1 -8.03 -15.19 7.69
CA MET A 1 -8.38 -13.80 7.36
C MET A 1 -7.07 -13.12 6.98
N ALA A 2 -6.88 -12.68 5.73
CA ALA A 2 -5.64 -12.02 5.35
C ALA A 2 -5.55 -10.67 6.07
N ASP A 3 -4.42 -10.44 6.75
CA ASP A 3 -4.13 -9.17 7.42
C ASP A 3 -4.27 -8.01 6.43
N ILE A 4 -4.84 -6.89 6.88
CA ILE A 4 -5.02 -5.70 6.07
C ILE A 4 -3.68 -5.21 5.50
N THR A 5 -2.60 -5.38 6.26
CA THR A 5 -1.22 -5.13 5.81
C THR A 5 -0.87 -5.92 4.55
N THR A 6 -1.20 -7.21 4.52
CA THR A 6 -0.94 -8.06 3.35
C THR A 6 -1.76 -7.62 2.15
N ARG A 7 -3.05 -7.30 2.33
CA ARG A 7 -3.91 -6.82 1.25
C ARG A 7 -3.41 -5.49 0.67
N VAL A 8 -2.91 -4.59 1.51
CA VAL A 8 -2.30 -3.33 1.06
C VAL A 8 -1.02 -3.60 0.28
N VAL A 9 -0.11 -4.45 0.79
CA VAL A 9 1.15 -4.79 0.10
C VAL A 9 0.89 -5.42 -1.27
N GLU A 10 -0.10 -6.31 -1.37
CA GLU A 10 -0.53 -6.90 -2.65
C GLU A 10 -1.10 -5.83 -3.58
N THR A 11 -1.94 -4.92 -3.06
CA THR A 11 -2.49 -3.81 -3.85
C THR A 11 -1.40 -2.88 -4.35
N VAL A 12 -0.35 -2.59 -3.57
CA VAL A 12 0.81 -1.81 -4.03
C VAL A 12 1.51 -2.50 -5.19
N ALA A 13 1.67 -3.82 -5.12
CA ALA A 13 2.30 -4.59 -6.20
C ALA A 13 1.45 -4.65 -7.47
N GLU A 14 0.12 -4.75 -7.33
CA GLU A 14 -0.84 -4.74 -8.44
C GLU A 14 -0.93 -3.36 -9.13
N ALA A 15 -0.84 -2.29 -8.34
CA ALA A 15 -1.05 -0.92 -8.80
C ALA A 15 0.25 -0.17 -9.13
N ALA A 16 1.40 -0.81 -8.95
CA ALA A 16 2.69 -0.26 -9.34
C ALA A 16 2.76 -0.07 -10.86
N ASP A 17 3.23 1.10 -11.28
CA ASP A 17 3.50 1.38 -12.70
C ASP A 17 4.79 0.66 -13.15
N SER A 18 5.21 0.90 -14.39
CA SER A 18 6.39 0.30 -15.03
C SER A 18 7.69 0.47 -14.22
N ASP A 19 7.79 1.53 -13.41
CA ASP A 19 8.93 1.81 -12.52
C ASP A 19 8.84 1.09 -11.16
N GLY A 20 7.77 0.32 -10.93
CA GLY A 20 7.54 -0.44 -9.70
C GLY A 20 6.99 0.39 -8.53
N TRP A 21 6.73 1.68 -8.72
CA TRP A 21 6.21 2.58 -7.68
C TRP A 21 4.72 2.87 -7.85
N CYS A 22 4.03 3.04 -6.72
CA CYS A 22 2.64 3.47 -6.65
C CYS A 22 2.51 4.65 -5.66
N SER A 23 1.74 5.68 -6.01
CA SER A 23 1.52 6.82 -5.11
C SER A 23 0.57 6.49 -3.96
N HIS A 24 0.71 7.18 -2.83
CA HIS A 24 -0.20 7.06 -1.69
C HIS A 24 -1.66 7.24 -2.11
N ASP A 25 -1.94 8.27 -2.90
CA ASP A 25 -3.30 8.59 -3.35
C ASP A 25 -3.91 7.49 -4.23
N GLN A 26 -3.11 6.87 -5.11
CA GLN A 26 -3.58 5.71 -5.90
C GLN A 26 -3.95 4.53 -4.99
N ILE A 27 -3.09 4.21 -4.02
CA ILE A 27 -3.33 3.10 -3.09
C ILE A 27 -4.58 3.38 -2.25
N VAL A 28 -4.71 4.60 -1.73
CA VAL A 28 -5.89 5.03 -0.96
C VAL A 28 -7.15 4.94 -1.81
N ALA A 29 -7.12 5.48 -3.04
CA ALA A 29 -8.26 5.44 -3.94
C ALA A 29 -8.72 4.00 -4.25
N LEU A 30 -7.79 3.08 -4.54
CA LEU A 30 -8.08 1.68 -4.84
C LEU A 30 -8.63 0.93 -3.63
N MET A 31 -8.01 1.10 -2.47
CA MET A 31 -8.40 0.41 -1.25
C MET A 31 -9.71 0.93 -0.65
N THR A 32 -9.98 2.24 -0.76
CA THR A 32 -11.27 2.82 -0.33
C THR A 32 -12.42 2.32 -1.21
N GLN A 33 -12.21 2.13 -2.52
CA GLN A 33 -13.20 1.48 -3.40
C GLN A 33 -13.50 0.03 -2.98
N ARG A 34 -12.52 -0.65 -2.37
CA ARG A 34 -12.65 -2.01 -1.80
C ARG A 34 -13.21 -2.01 -0.37
N GLY A 35 -13.69 -0.87 0.13
CA GLY A 35 -14.35 -0.73 1.44
C GLY A 35 -13.42 -0.61 2.63
N VAL A 36 -12.13 -0.30 2.42
CA VAL A 36 -11.15 -0.14 3.51
C VAL A 36 -11.03 1.32 3.91
N ASP A 37 -11.02 1.57 5.22
CA ASP A 37 -10.89 2.92 5.77
C ASP A 37 -9.49 3.52 5.52
N ARG A 38 -9.46 4.85 5.31
CA ARG A 38 -8.21 5.58 5.04
C ARG A 38 -7.19 5.47 6.17
N MET A 39 -7.64 5.45 7.42
CA MET A 39 -6.76 5.30 8.58
C MET A 39 -6.18 3.88 8.64
N GLU A 40 -6.97 2.85 8.31
CA GLU A 40 -6.48 1.48 8.19
C GLU A 40 -5.44 1.34 7.09
N ILE A 41 -5.68 1.93 5.91
CA ILE A 41 -4.73 1.93 4.79
C ILE A 41 -3.42 2.59 5.21
N ARG A 42 -3.48 3.75 5.87
CA ARG A 42 -2.28 4.46 6.36
C ARG A 42 -1.50 3.63 7.38
N ARG A 43 -2.18 2.98 8.33
CA ARG A 43 -1.53 2.11 9.32
C ARG A 43 -0.89 0.89 8.65
N ALA A 44 -1.58 0.28 7.69
CA ALA A 44 -1.09 -0.86 6.93
C ALA A 44 0.13 -0.51 6.07
N LEU A 45 0.14 0.66 5.42
CA LEU A 45 1.29 1.16 4.67
C LEU A 45 2.50 1.40 5.58
N GLN A 46 2.30 2.08 6.72
CA GLN A 46 3.37 2.30 7.69
C GLN A 46 3.92 0.98 8.21
N ARG A 47 3.03 0.06 8.59
CA ARG A 47 3.41 -1.27 9.07
C ARG A 47 4.15 -2.08 8.00
N GLY A 48 3.74 -2.00 6.74
CA GLY A 48 4.43 -2.65 5.63
C GLY A 48 5.86 -2.13 5.45
N VAL A 49 6.10 -0.83 5.69
CA VAL A 49 7.45 -0.25 5.71
C VAL A 49 8.25 -0.72 6.92
N ASP A 50 7.64 -0.68 8.12
CA ASP A 50 8.29 -1.11 9.37
C ASP A 50 8.68 -2.59 9.32
N GLU A 51 7.85 -3.44 8.70
CA GLU A 51 8.10 -4.86 8.46
C GLU A 51 9.02 -5.14 7.26
N SER A 52 9.58 -4.10 6.62
CA SER A 52 10.43 -4.22 5.42
C SER A 52 9.77 -4.93 4.23
N ARG A 53 8.44 -4.91 4.14
CA ARG A 53 7.66 -5.46 3.01
C ARG A 53 7.41 -4.42 1.92
N LEU A 54 7.47 -3.15 2.30
CA LEU A 54 7.37 -1.99 1.40
C LEU A 54 8.61 -1.11 1.53
N GLU A 55 9.02 -0.57 0.39
CA GLU A 55 9.88 0.61 0.32
C GLU A 55 9.00 1.86 0.22
N ARG A 56 9.45 2.96 0.84
CA ARG A 56 8.80 4.28 0.77
C ARG A 56 9.79 5.32 0.28
N ASP A 57 9.38 6.08 -0.73
CA ASP A 57 10.11 7.25 -1.24
C ASP A 57 9.15 8.44 -1.31
N GLY A 58 9.25 9.35 -0.34
CA GLY A 58 8.33 10.46 -0.16
C GLY A 58 6.88 9.97 0.05
N ASP A 59 6.06 10.16 -0.98
CA ASP A 59 4.64 9.77 -1.02
C ASP A 59 4.39 8.55 -1.94
N ARG A 60 5.45 7.85 -2.35
CA ARG A 60 5.38 6.65 -3.18
C ARG A 60 5.78 5.42 -2.39
N TYR A 61 5.17 4.29 -2.75
CA TYR A 61 5.41 2.99 -2.16
C TYR A 61 5.71 1.97 -3.25
N ARG A 62 6.58 1.02 -2.93
CA ARG A 62 6.91 -0.12 -3.79
C ARG A 62 7.00 -1.37 -2.93
N ARG A 63 6.65 -2.54 -3.48
CA ARG A 63 6.89 -3.82 -2.83
C ARG A 63 8.38 -4.17 -2.85
N ARG A 64 8.90 -4.58 -1.69
CA ARG A 64 10.26 -5.11 -1.56
C ARG A 64 10.34 -6.59 -1.95
#